data_AF-A0AAI9YYK5-F1
#
_entry.id   AF-A0AAI9YYK5-F1
#
_cell.length_a   1.000
_cell.length_b   1.000
_cell.length_c   1.000
_cell.angle_alpha   90.00
_cell.angle_beta   90.00
_cell.angle_gamma   90.00
#
_symmetry.space_group_name_H-M   'P 1'
#
loop_
_entity.id
_entity.type
_entity.pdbx_description
1 polymer ?
#
loop_
_entity_poly.entity_id
_entity_poly.type
_entity_poly.pdbx_seq_one_letter_code
_entity_poly.pdbx_strand_id
1 'polypeptide(L)'
;MRKKARVELSMIMGQAPLESKRFFQPLGLLSEVVAEILPSDNPETHTQEYRCKIRTLKAEIESLRVTASYSLADLKSERIAAKSEVYRLSTLVYLSRTTDQGEREDSGVAALVERGLQLLPLMGTCERPLPLLIFGCEARTDEERLRILNLVSNAEKTLPDRELHSIKKLLHALWTQDDLHADNILKPTYIEKLSAVFSASELLPHFA
;
A
#
# COMPACT_ATOMS: atom_id res chain seq x y z
N MET A 1 40.56 4.70 -29.38
CA MET A 1 39.48 5.37 -28.61
C MET A 1 38.17 4.61 -28.85
N ARG A 2 37.34 4.41 -27.81
CA ARG A 2 36.10 3.58 -27.73
C ARG A 2 36.27 2.23 -27.02
N LYS A 3 36.39 2.25 -25.69
CA LYS A 3 36.06 1.10 -24.81
C LYS A 3 35.80 1.46 -23.34
N LYS A 4 35.64 2.75 -23.00
CA LYS A 4 35.53 3.23 -21.60
C LYS A 4 34.11 3.65 -21.16
N ALA A 5 33.08 3.50 -21.99
CA ALA A 5 31.73 4.01 -21.70
C ALA A 5 30.68 2.92 -21.36
N ARG A 6 31.05 1.63 -21.31
CA ARG A 6 30.09 0.53 -21.08
C ARG A 6 30.15 -0.07 -19.67
N VAL A 7 31.11 0.34 -18.84
CA VAL A 7 31.33 -0.25 -17.49
C VAL A 7 30.67 0.57 -16.37
N GLU A 8 30.23 1.81 -16.63
CA GLU A 8 29.62 2.66 -15.58
C GLU A 8 28.11 2.46 -15.40
N LEU A 9 27.37 2.04 -16.44
CA LEU A 9 25.92 1.82 -16.31
C LEU A 9 25.56 0.59 -15.46
N SER A 10 26.44 -0.41 -15.36
CA SER A 10 26.28 -1.53 -14.43
C SER A 10 26.68 -1.19 -12.99
N MET A 11 27.35 -0.06 -12.74
CA MET A 11 27.66 0.42 -11.38
C MET A 11 26.55 1.30 -10.81
N ILE A 12 25.70 1.92 -11.65
CA ILE A 12 24.55 2.72 -11.18
C ILE A 12 23.38 1.82 -10.73
N MET A 13 23.34 0.56 -11.17
CA MET A 13 22.41 -0.47 -10.66
C MET A 13 23.03 -1.35 -9.56
N GLY A 14 24.21 -0.97 -9.08
CA GLY A 14 24.97 -1.68 -8.05
C GLY A 14 24.34 -1.48 -6.67
N GLN A 15 23.73 -2.56 -6.16
CA GLN A 15 23.46 -2.77 -4.75
C GLN A 15 22.70 -1.62 -4.06
N ALA A 16 21.37 -1.58 -4.24
CA ALA A 16 20.55 -1.07 -3.14
C ALA A 16 21.02 -1.79 -1.86
N PRO A 17 21.36 -1.06 -0.77
CA PRO A 17 21.86 -1.66 0.47
C PRO A 17 21.00 -2.87 0.85
N LEU A 18 21.58 -3.93 1.41
CA LEU A 18 20.81 -5.10 1.88
C LEU A 18 19.61 -4.68 2.75
N GLU A 19 19.80 -3.60 3.50
CA GLU A 19 18.80 -2.84 4.23
C GLU A 19 17.63 -2.37 3.35
N SER A 20 17.88 -1.68 2.24
CA SER A 20 16.85 -1.24 1.27
C SER A 20 16.07 -2.41 0.67
N LYS A 21 16.71 -3.54 0.36
CA LYS A 21 15.98 -4.73 -0.12
C LYS A 21 15.06 -5.34 0.94
N ARG A 22 15.47 -5.36 2.21
CA ARG A 22 14.62 -5.83 3.32
C ARG A 22 13.49 -4.84 3.61
N PHE A 23 13.74 -3.54 3.50
CA PHE A 23 12.73 -2.50 3.73
C PHE A 23 11.59 -2.53 2.72
N PHE A 24 11.89 -2.84 1.46
CA PHE A 24 10.90 -2.94 0.39
C PHE A 24 10.45 -4.37 0.12
N GLN A 25 10.85 -5.35 0.94
CA GLN A 25 10.36 -6.72 0.80
C GLN A 25 8.82 -6.80 0.86
N PRO A 26 8.11 -6.06 1.73
CA PRO A 26 6.64 -6.00 1.69
C PRO A 26 6.08 -5.39 0.40
N LEU A 27 6.83 -4.50 -0.28
CA LEU A 27 6.46 -3.96 -1.59
C LEU A 27 6.68 -4.96 -2.73
N GLY A 28 7.72 -5.79 -2.64
CA GLY A 28 7.91 -6.92 -3.55
C GLY A 28 6.70 -7.84 -3.54
N LEU A 29 6.26 -8.24 -2.34
CA LEU A 29 5.04 -9.04 -2.17
C LEU A 29 3.78 -8.29 -2.60
N LEU A 30 3.74 -6.96 -2.48
CA LEU A 30 2.60 -6.17 -2.97
C LEU A 30 2.50 -6.23 -4.50
N SER A 31 3.63 -6.19 -5.22
CA SER A 31 3.63 -6.37 -6.67
C SER A 31 3.12 -7.76 -7.06
N GLU A 32 3.49 -8.80 -6.31
CA GLU A 32 2.99 -10.15 -6.50
C GLU A 32 1.49 -10.22 -6.21
N VAL A 33 1.03 -9.66 -5.09
CA VAL A 33 -0.39 -9.57 -4.74
C VAL A 33 -1.19 -8.88 -5.85
N VAL A 34 -0.73 -7.73 -6.35
CA VAL A 34 -1.41 -7.01 -7.44
C VAL A 34 -1.49 -7.85 -8.72
N ALA A 35 -0.44 -8.60 -9.05
CA ALA A 35 -0.42 -9.46 -10.24
C ALA A 35 -1.36 -10.67 -10.12
N GLU A 36 -1.67 -11.10 -8.89
CA GLU A 36 -2.42 -12.33 -8.61
C GLU A 36 -3.87 -12.10 -8.22
N ILE A 37 -4.28 -10.85 -7.98
CA ILE A 37 -5.68 -10.50 -7.72
C ILE A 37 -6.46 -10.59 -9.03
N LEU A 38 -7.53 -11.38 -9.00
CA LEU A 38 -8.48 -11.51 -10.09
C LEU A 38 -9.74 -10.71 -9.76
N PRO A 39 -10.44 -10.17 -10.78
CA PRO A 39 -11.76 -9.57 -10.62
C PRO A 39 -12.74 -10.52 -9.91
N SER A 40 -13.64 -9.97 -9.09
CA SER A 40 -14.58 -10.77 -8.29
C SER A 40 -15.58 -11.59 -9.12
N ASP A 41 -15.83 -11.20 -10.37
CA ASP A 41 -16.67 -11.93 -11.33
C ASP A 41 -15.92 -13.05 -12.05
N ASN A 42 -14.61 -13.18 -11.86
CA ASN A 42 -13.83 -14.25 -12.44
C ASN A 42 -14.14 -15.59 -11.72
N PRO A 43 -14.60 -16.63 -12.43
CA PRO A 43 -14.95 -17.92 -11.83
C PRO A 43 -13.76 -18.61 -11.13
N GLU A 44 -12.51 -18.30 -11.53
CA GLU A 44 -11.31 -18.81 -10.88
C GLU A 44 -11.19 -18.38 -9.40
N THR A 45 -11.80 -17.26 -9.02
CA THR A 45 -11.80 -16.76 -7.63
C THR A 45 -12.49 -17.71 -6.64
N HIS A 46 -13.38 -18.58 -7.13
CA HIS A 46 -14.07 -19.59 -6.33
C HIS A 46 -13.31 -20.91 -6.25
N THR A 47 -12.21 -21.07 -6.98
CA THR A 47 -11.44 -22.32 -6.98
C THR A 47 -10.68 -22.48 -5.66
N GLN A 48 -10.49 -23.74 -5.25
CA GLN A 48 -9.67 -24.05 -4.08
C GLN A 48 -8.20 -23.67 -4.30
N GLU A 49 -7.71 -23.74 -5.53
CA GLU A 49 -6.36 -23.34 -5.91
C GLU A 49 -6.13 -21.84 -5.68
N TYR A 50 -7.01 -20.99 -6.19
CA TYR A 50 -6.95 -19.54 -5.95
C TYR A 50 -7.01 -19.22 -4.45
N ARG A 51 -7.97 -19.81 -3.73
CA ARG A 51 -8.08 -19.63 -2.27
C ARG A 51 -6.82 -20.09 -1.53
N CYS A 52 -6.16 -21.16 -1.98
CA CYS A 52 -4.89 -21.61 -1.42
C CYS A 52 -3.79 -20.58 -1.66
N LYS A 53 -3.66 -20.08 -2.90
CA LYS A 53 -2.69 -19.07 -3.29
C LYS A 53 -2.80 -17.78 -2.46
N ILE A 54 -4.02 -17.26 -2.30
CA ILE A 54 -4.28 -16.07 -1.46
C ILE A 54 -3.90 -16.31 0.00
N ARG A 55 -4.20 -17.49 0.56
CA ARG A 55 -3.78 -17.84 1.93
C ARG A 55 -2.26 -17.91 2.07
N THR A 56 -1.56 -18.46 1.09
CA THR A 56 -0.10 -18.51 1.07
C THR A 56 0.51 -17.11 1.05
N LEU A 57 0.06 -16.25 0.13
CA LEU A 57 0.51 -14.85 0.07
C LEU A 57 0.26 -14.12 1.39
N LYS A 58 -0.92 -14.30 1.99
CA LYS A 58 -1.23 -13.72 3.30
C LYS A 58 -0.28 -14.19 4.39
N ALA A 59 -0.02 -15.50 4.48
CA ALA A 59 0.88 -16.08 5.47
C ALA A 59 2.33 -15.58 5.28
N GLU A 60 2.77 -15.43 4.04
CA GLU A 60 4.09 -14.86 3.71
C GLU A 60 4.20 -13.41 4.20
N ILE A 61 3.22 -12.56 3.91
CA ILE A 61 3.19 -11.16 4.38
C ILE A 61 3.10 -11.08 5.92
N GLU A 62 2.38 -11.98 6.57
CA GLU A 62 2.31 -12.06 8.03
C GLU A 62 3.66 -12.45 8.64
N SER A 63 4.39 -13.38 8.02
CA SER A 63 5.70 -13.85 8.50
C SER A 63 6.79 -12.77 8.49
N LEU A 64 6.68 -11.77 7.59
CA LEU A 64 7.62 -10.64 7.51
C LEU A 64 7.70 -9.82 8.81
N ARG A 65 6.64 -9.85 9.64
CA ARG A 65 6.61 -9.18 10.96
C ARG A 65 7.71 -9.69 11.89
N VAL A 66 8.06 -10.98 11.81
CA VAL A 66 8.98 -11.65 12.73
C VAL A 66 10.44 -11.28 12.44
N THR A 67 10.75 -10.90 11.21
CA THR A 67 12.12 -10.58 10.77
C THR A 67 12.58 -9.19 11.22
N ALA A 68 11.67 -8.33 11.69
CA ALA A 68 11.93 -6.93 12.06
C ALA A 68 12.29 -6.74 13.55
N SER A 69 12.98 -7.69 14.18
CA SER A 69 13.58 -7.53 15.52
C SER A 69 14.77 -6.57 15.43
N TYR A 70 14.53 -5.26 15.57
CA TYR A 70 15.58 -4.24 15.61
C TYR A 70 15.77 -3.68 17.03
N SER A 71 17.03 -3.59 17.45
CA SER A 71 17.50 -3.13 18.76
C SER A 71 17.02 -1.70 19.09
N LEU A 72 16.50 -1.50 20.32
CA LEU A 72 15.84 -0.29 20.83
C LEU A 72 16.78 0.86 21.23
N ALA A 73 17.80 1.17 20.43
CA ALA A 73 18.76 2.23 20.78
C ALA A 73 18.92 3.37 19.74
N ASP A 74 18.26 3.32 18.58
CA ASP A 74 18.43 4.33 17.53
C ASP A 74 17.10 4.75 16.88
N LEU A 75 16.78 6.06 16.89
CA LEU A 75 15.64 6.67 16.21
C LEU A 75 15.60 6.34 14.71
N LYS A 76 16.76 6.07 14.10
CA LYS A 76 16.82 5.58 12.71
C LYS A 76 16.21 4.18 12.58
N SER A 77 16.51 3.27 13.50
CA SER A 77 15.99 1.91 13.53
C SER A 77 14.49 1.88 13.79
N GLU A 78 13.98 2.76 14.66
CA GLU A 78 12.55 2.89 14.93
C GLU A 78 11.78 3.36 13.69
N ARG A 79 12.26 4.41 13.00
CA ARG A 79 11.65 4.89 11.74
C ARG A 79 11.63 3.81 10.66
N ILE A 80 12.73 3.06 10.55
CA ILE A 80 12.86 1.94 9.63
C ILE A 80 11.82 0.84 9.94
N ALA A 81 11.68 0.47 11.23
CA ALA A 81 10.73 -0.55 11.66
C ALA A 81 9.28 -0.09 11.41
N ALA A 82 8.95 1.14 11.79
CA ALA A 82 7.66 1.75 11.51
C ALA A 82 7.36 1.75 10.01
N LYS A 83 8.35 2.11 9.18
CA LYS A 83 8.22 2.13 7.72
C LYS A 83 7.90 0.75 7.15
N SER A 84 8.74 -0.24 7.45
CA SER A 84 8.53 -1.63 7.01
C SER A 84 7.15 -2.14 7.41
N GLU A 85 6.73 -1.84 8.64
CA GLU A 85 5.44 -2.28 9.16
C GLU A 85 4.26 -1.57 8.47
N VAL A 86 4.34 -0.28 8.18
CA VAL A 86 3.32 0.45 7.42
C VAL A 86 3.15 -0.17 6.03
N TYR A 87 4.24 -0.46 5.31
CA TYR A 87 4.15 -1.13 4.01
C TYR A 87 3.48 -2.50 4.14
N ARG A 88 3.92 -3.32 5.09
CA ARG A 88 3.37 -4.65 5.34
C ARG A 88 1.88 -4.61 5.69
N LEU A 89 1.47 -3.71 6.58
CA LEU A 89 0.08 -3.53 6.98
C LEU A 89 -0.77 -3.07 5.79
N SER A 90 -0.28 -2.14 4.97
CA SER A 90 -1.00 -1.70 3.76
C SER A 90 -1.19 -2.83 2.76
N THR A 91 -0.19 -3.70 2.57
CA THR A 91 -0.32 -4.89 1.71
C THR A 91 -1.38 -5.86 2.24
N LEU A 92 -1.45 -6.08 3.56
CA LEU A 92 -2.48 -6.94 4.16
C LEU A 92 -3.88 -6.34 4.06
N VAL A 93 -4.03 -5.02 4.24
CA VAL A 93 -5.30 -4.32 4.06
C VAL A 93 -5.75 -4.45 2.60
N TYR A 94 -4.87 -4.15 1.66
CA TYR A 94 -5.16 -4.29 0.23
C TYR A 94 -5.58 -5.72 -0.11
N LEU A 95 -4.74 -6.71 0.20
CA LEU A 95 -5.03 -8.12 -0.07
C LEU A 95 -6.36 -8.56 0.54
N SER A 96 -6.64 -8.15 1.77
CA SER A 96 -7.91 -8.50 2.44
C SER A 96 -9.09 -7.86 1.73
N ARG A 97 -9.04 -6.56 1.42
CA ARG A 97 -10.13 -5.83 0.76
C ARG A 97 -10.40 -6.30 -0.67
N THR A 98 -9.39 -6.76 -1.38
CA THR A 98 -9.52 -7.21 -2.78
C THR A 98 -9.91 -8.66 -2.92
N THR A 99 -9.74 -9.48 -1.87
CA THR A 99 -10.08 -10.91 -1.88
C THR A 99 -11.26 -11.25 -0.99
N ASP A 100 -11.79 -10.28 -0.26
CA ASP A 100 -13.01 -10.45 0.51
C ASP A 100 -14.20 -10.65 -0.44
N GLN A 101 -14.83 -11.81 -0.32
CA GLN A 101 -16.03 -12.20 -1.06
C GLN A 101 -17.31 -11.91 -0.24
N GLY A 102 -17.21 -11.05 0.78
CA GLY A 102 -18.34 -10.66 1.64
C GLY A 102 -18.62 -11.63 2.79
N GLU A 103 -17.66 -12.50 3.15
CA GLU A 103 -17.87 -13.59 4.12
C GLU A 103 -17.28 -13.33 5.52
N ARG A 104 -16.54 -12.24 5.77
CA ARG A 104 -15.84 -12.08 7.06
C ARG A 104 -15.93 -10.68 7.67
N GLU A 105 -16.30 -10.65 8.95
CA GLU A 105 -16.32 -9.46 9.80
C GLU A 105 -15.05 -8.61 9.67
N ASP A 106 -15.28 -7.30 9.46
CA ASP A 106 -14.33 -6.20 9.28
C ASP A 106 -13.28 -6.03 10.41
N SER A 107 -13.38 -6.79 11.51
CA SER A 107 -12.59 -6.59 12.74
C SER A 107 -11.08 -6.77 12.53
N GLY A 108 -10.69 -7.70 11.63
CA GLY A 108 -9.29 -7.92 11.30
C GLY A 108 -8.67 -6.77 10.49
N VAL A 109 -9.42 -6.23 9.52
CA VAL A 109 -8.94 -5.11 8.68
C VAL A 109 -8.89 -3.83 9.50
N ALA A 110 -9.90 -3.55 10.32
CA ALA A 110 -9.93 -2.38 11.19
C ALA A 110 -8.69 -2.30 12.10
N ALA A 111 -8.28 -3.42 12.72
CA ALA A 111 -7.09 -3.47 13.56
C ALA A 111 -5.78 -3.21 12.78
N LEU A 112 -5.69 -3.68 11.53
CA LEU A 112 -4.54 -3.40 10.66
C LEU A 112 -4.48 -1.92 10.28
N VAL A 113 -5.63 -1.32 9.95
CA VAL A 113 -5.77 0.09 9.60
C VAL A 113 -5.40 0.97 10.78
N GLU A 114 -6.00 0.73 11.96
CA GLU A 114 -5.71 1.50 13.16
C GLU A 114 -4.21 1.50 13.49
N ARG A 115 -3.59 0.32 13.46
CA ARG A 115 -2.14 0.19 13.70
C ARG A 115 -1.31 0.91 12.63
N GLY A 116 -1.72 0.84 11.35
CA GLY A 116 -1.08 1.58 10.27
C GLY A 116 -1.12 3.09 10.50
N LEU A 117 -2.29 3.62 10.84
CA LEU A 117 -2.51 5.05 11.12
C LEU A 117 -1.70 5.55 12.34
N GLN A 118 -1.45 4.69 13.33
CA GLN A 118 -0.58 4.99 14.47
C GLN A 118 0.91 5.05 14.09
N LEU A 119 1.34 4.23 13.13
CA LEU A 119 2.74 4.15 12.69
C LEU A 119 3.11 5.15 11.59
N LEU A 120 2.14 5.65 10.82
CA LEU A 120 2.36 6.64 9.75
C LEU A 120 3.14 7.89 10.22
N PRO A 121 2.87 8.50 11.39
CA PRO A 121 3.70 9.61 11.90
C PRO A 121 5.15 9.24 12.19
N LEU A 122 5.40 7.97 12.54
CA LEU A 122 6.73 7.48 12.97
C LEU A 122 7.60 7.04 11.80
N MET A 123 7.03 6.72 10.63
CA MET A 123 7.81 6.24 9.49
C MET A 123 8.69 7.32 8.83
N GLY A 124 8.40 8.60 9.12
CA GLY A 124 9.01 9.74 8.44
C GLY A 124 8.52 9.85 6.99
N THR A 125 9.47 9.80 6.06
CA THR A 125 9.20 9.92 4.61
C THR A 125 8.49 8.69 4.07
N CYS A 126 7.54 8.88 3.16
CA CYS A 126 6.90 7.78 2.45
C CYS A 126 7.39 7.79 0.99
N GLU A 127 8.45 7.04 0.67
CA GLU A 127 9.06 7.06 -0.68
C GLU A 127 8.15 6.48 -1.77
N ARG A 128 7.20 5.62 -1.38
CA ARG A 128 6.23 5.01 -2.27
C ARG A 128 4.85 5.27 -1.69
N PRO A 129 4.01 6.10 -2.32
CA PRO A 129 2.82 6.62 -1.67
C PRO A 129 1.66 5.62 -1.59
N LEU A 130 1.84 4.38 -2.06
CA LEU A 130 0.80 3.35 -2.05
C LEU A 130 0.19 3.09 -0.66
N PRO A 131 0.96 3.01 0.45
CA PRO A 131 0.38 2.87 1.78
C PRO A 131 -0.52 4.04 2.16
N LEU A 132 -0.17 5.28 1.78
CA LEU A 132 -1.01 6.45 2.03
C LEU A 132 -2.34 6.35 1.29
N LEU A 133 -2.31 5.85 0.05
CA LEU A 133 -3.52 5.59 -0.72
C LEU A 133 -4.37 4.51 -0.05
N ILE A 134 -3.79 3.35 0.28
CA ILE A 134 -4.51 2.23 0.89
C ILE A 134 -5.13 2.61 2.22
N PHE A 135 -4.37 3.22 3.15
CA PHE A 135 -4.95 3.66 4.43
C PHE A 135 -5.96 4.79 4.24
N GLY A 136 -5.74 5.67 3.26
CA GLY A 136 -6.72 6.70 2.91
C GLY A 136 -8.03 6.13 2.37
N CYS A 137 -7.99 5.04 1.60
CA CYS A 137 -9.19 4.31 1.17
C CYS A 137 -10.00 3.74 2.34
N GLU A 138 -9.41 3.62 3.54
CA GLU A 138 -10.07 3.09 4.74
C GLU A 138 -10.63 4.17 5.65
N ALA A 139 -10.35 5.45 5.38
CA ALA A 139 -10.93 6.57 6.12
C ALA A 139 -12.42 6.70 5.80
N ARG A 140 -13.28 6.55 6.81
CA ARG A 140 -14.74 6.60 6.72
C ARG A 140 -15.33 7.87 7.33
N THR A 141 -14.59 8.54 8.21
CA THR A 141 -15.01 9.82 8.83
C THR A 141 -14.18 10.99 8.32
N ASP A 142 -14.72 12.20 8.43
CA ASP A 142 -13.99 13.42 8.06
C ASP A 142 -12.73 13.61 8.93
N GLU A 143 -12.76 13.20 10.19
CA GLU A 143 -11.60 13.20 11.08
C GLU A 143 -10.49 12.26 10.58
N GLU A 144 -10.83 11.05 10.14
CA GLU A 144 -9.88 10.10 9.56
C GLU A 144 -9.31 10.61 8.24
N ARG A 145 -10.17 11.15 7.36
CA ARG A 145 -9.79 11.74 6.07
C ARG A 145 -8.82 12.91 6.29
N LEU A 146 -9.12 13.80 7.23
CA LEU A 146 -8.26 14.91 7.61
C LEU A 146 -6.91 14.43 8.16
N ARG A 147 -6.90 13.39 9.01
CA ARG A 147 -5.67 12.79 9.53
C ARG A 147 -4.78 12.26 8.40
N ILE A 148 -5.35 11.58 7.41
CA ILE A 148 -4.63 11.12 6.21
C ILE A 148 -4.09 12.31 5.41
N LEU A 149 -4.88 13.34 5.13
CA LEU A 149 -4.42 14.51 4.38
C LEU A 149 -3.29 15.25 5.09
N ASN A 150 -3.33 15.34 6.42
CA ASN A 150 -2.24 15.91 7.22
C ASN A 150 -0.95 15.09 7.09
N LEU A 151 -1.06 13.75 7.08
CA LEU A 151 0.08 12.86 6.87
C LEU A 151 0.67 13.01 5.46
N VAL A 152 -0.19 13.10 4.44
CA VAL A 152 0.24 13.35 3.05
C VAL A 152 0.91 14.72 2.92
N SER A 153 0.39 15.75 3.58
CA SER A 153 0.98 17.10 3.54
C SER A 153 2.29 17.18 4.32
N ASN A 154 2.44 16.43 5.42
CA ASN A 154 3.70 16.36 6.15
C ASN A 154 4.81 15.63 5.36
N ALA A 155 4.45 14.80 4.37
CA ALA A 155 5.39 14.17 3.45
C ALA A 155 5.95 15.12 2.37
N GLU A 156 5.41 16.35 2.24
CA GLU A 156 5.81 17.40 1.27
C GLU A 156 7.28 17.80 1.35
N LYS A 157 7.95 17.52 2.49
CA LYS A 157 9.39 17.79 2.60
C LYS A 157 10.26 16.82 1.80
N THR A 158 9.68 15.73 1.25
CA THR A 158 10.47 14.55 0.83
C THR A 158 9.98 13.79 -0.40
N LEU A 159 8.71 13.92 -0.80
CA LEU A 159 8.23 13.45 -2.10
C LEU A 159 8.12 14.63 -3.08
N PRO A 160 8.21 14.39 -4.40
CA PRO A 160 7.90 15.43 -5.37
C PRO A 160 6.46 15.92 -5.16
N ASP A 161 6.25 17.24 -5.13
CA ASP A 161 4.92 17.87 -4.96
C ASP A 161 3.86 17.25 -5.88
N ARG A 162 4.27 16.87 -7.09
CA ARG A 162 3.40 16.21 -8.07
C ARG A 162 2.83 14.88 -7.58
N GLU A 163 3.64 14.02 -6.93
CA GLU A 163 3.18 12.71 -6.46
C GLU A 163 2.21 12.84 -5.28
N LEU A 164 2.49 13.76 -4.37
CA LEU A 164 1.59 14.06 -3.26
C LEU A 164 0.28 14.68 -3.75
N HIS A 165 0.36 15.58 -4.73
CA HIS A 165 -0.81 16.16 -5.37
C HIS A 165 -1.67 15.10 -6.07
N SER A 166 -1.02 14.16 -6.78
CA SER A 166 -1.68 12.99 -7.36
C SER A 166 -2.44 12.18 -6.30
N ILE A 167 -1.80 11.89 -5.18
CA ILE A 167 -2.41 11.10 -4.09
C ILE A 167 -3.59 11.82 -3.47
N LYS A 168 -3.47 13.12 -3.16
CA LYS A 168 -4.59 13.92 -2.63
C LYS A 168 -5.78 13.88 -3.59
N LYS A 169 -5.54 14.06 -4.89
CA LYS A 169 -6.60 13.99 -5.92
C LYS A 169 -7.27 12.61 -5.98
N LEU A 170 -6.48 11.54 -5.97
CA LEU A 170 -6.99 10.17 -5.98
C LEU A 170 -7.83 9.89 -4.73
N LEU A 171 -7.36 10.29 -3.56
CA LEU A 171 -8.10 10.13 -2.30
C LEU A 171 -9.44 10.87 -2.32
N HIS A 172 -9.46 12.13 -2.78
CA HIS A 172 -10.71 12.88 -2.92
C HIS A 172 -11.68 12.19 -3.89
N ALA A 173 -11.20 11.68 -5.02
CA ALA A 173 -12.03 10.96 -5.97
C ALA A 173 -12.60 9.66 -5.37
N LEU A 174 -11.78 8.91 -4.63
CA LEU A 174 -12.20 7.68 -3.94
C LEU A 174 -13.23 7.96 -2.84
N TRP A 175 -13.03 8.99 -2.03
CA TRP A 175 -13.99 9.40 -1.01
C TRP A 175 -15.29 9.90 -1.63
N THR A 176 -15.22 10.62 -2.76
CA THR A 176 -16.41 11.01 -3.51
C THR A 176 -17.19 9.77 -3.99
N GLN A 177 -16.49 8.73 -4.45
CA GLN A 177 -17.15 7.46 -4.80
C GLN A 177 -17.80 6.81 -3.58
N ASP A 178 -17.12 6.80 -2.42
CA ASP A 178 -17.69 6.25 -1.18
C ASP A 178 -18.95 7.03 -0.73
N ASP A 179 -18.91 8.35 -0.81
CA ASP A 179 -20.02 9.23 -0.43
C ASP A 179 -21.22 9.07 -1.38
N LEU A 180 -20.98 8.96 -2.69
CA LEU A 180 -22.02 8.72 -3.69
C LEU A 180 -22.71 7.36 -3.53
N HIS A 181 -22.01 6.37 -2.97
CA HIS A 181 -22.56 5.02 -2.73
C HIS A 181 -22.91 4.77 -1.27
N ALA A 182 -22.91 5.78 -0.40
CA ALA A 182 -23.15 5.62 1.02
C ALA A 182 -24.48 4.89 1.32
N ASP A 183 -25.53 5.28 0.59
CA ASP A 183 -26.91 4.78 0.72
C ASP A 183 -27.27 3.69 -0.31
N ASN A 184 -26.34 3.29 -1.18
CA ASN A 184 -26.62 2.31 -2.22
C ASN A 184 -26.59 0.87 -1.66
N ILE A 185 -27.60 0.08 -2.06
CA ILE A 185 -27.71 -1.35 -1.73
C ILE A 185 -26.56 -2.14 -2.35
N LEU A 186 -26.13 -1.73 -3.55
CA LEU A 186 -24.99 -2.31 -4.26
C LEU A 186 -23.85 -1.30 -4.23
N LYS A 187 -22.83 -1.59 -3.40
CA LYS A 187 -21.61 -0.80 -3.34
C LYS A 187 -20.58 -1.42 -4.28
N PRO A 188 -19.84 -0.61 -5.05
CA PRO A 188 -18.74 -1.13 -5.87
C PRO A 188 -17.72 -1.82 -4.96
N THR A 189 -17.16 -2.92 -5.45
CA THR A 189 -16.06 -3.62 -4.78
C THR A 189 -14.83 -2.71 -4.69
N TYR A 190 -13.89 -3.09 -3.82
CA TYR A 190 -12.66 -2.32 -3.63
C TYR A 190 -11.86 -2.16 -4.93
N ILE A 191 -11.76 -3.23 -5.73
CA ILE A 191 -11.07 -3.23 -7.03
C ILE A 191 -11.83 -2.39 -8.07
N GLU A 192 -13.15 -2.50 -8.14
CA GLU A 192 -13.96 -1.69 -9.07
C GLU A 192 -13.80 -0.20 -8.79
N LYS A 193 -13.84 0.19 -7.50
CA LYS A 193 -13.65 1.58 -7.07
C LYS A 193 -12.25 2.10 -7.44
N LEU A 194 -11.20 1.35 -7.13
CA LEU A 194 -9.83 1.72 -7.50
C LEU A 194 -9.66 1.82 -9.02
N SER A 195 -10.19 0.85 -9.77
CA SER A 195 -10.09 0.79 -11.23
C SER A 195 -10.80 1.99 -11.87
N ALA A 196 -12.01 2.32 -11.43
CA ALA A 196 -12.76 3.47 -11.93
C ALA A 196 -12.01 4.78 -11.72
N VAL A 197 -11.46 5.00 -10.51
CA VAL A 197 -10.71 6.23 -10.21
C VAL A 197 -9.38 6.27 -10.97
N PHE A 198 -8.66 5.15 -11.06
CA PHE A 198 -7.37 5.10 -11.76
C PHE A 198 -7.53 5.30 -13.27
N SER A 199 -8.52 4.66 -13.88
CA SER A 199 -8.80 4.83 -15.31
C SER A 199 -9.26 6.25 -15.67
N ALA A 200 -9.88 6.97 -14.74
CA ALA A 200 -10.31 8.35 -14.94
C ALA A 200 -9.22 9.40 -14.60
N SER A 201 -8.09 9.00 -14.04
CA SER A 201 -7.05 9.91 -13.55
C SER A 201 -5.90 10.07 -14.55
N GLU A 202 -5.60 11.31 -14.95
CA GLU A 202 -4.42 11.66 -15.75
C GLU A 202 -3.11 11.70 -14.92
N LEU A 203 -3.22 11.53 -13.59
CA LEU A 203 -2.16 11.80 -12.63
C LEU A 203 -1.91 10.59 -11.73
N LEU A 204 -1.70 9.41 -12.32
CA LEU A 204 -1.30 8.24 -11.54
C LEU A 204 0.10 8.47 -10.92
N PRO A 205 0.23 8.33 -9.59
CA PRO A 205 1.52 8.47 -8.92
C PRO A 205 2.42 7.28 -9.27
N HIS A 206 3.72 7.47 -9.16
CA HIS A 206 4.66 6.37 -9.36
C HIS A 206 4.67 5.48 -8.12
N PHE A 207 4.11 4.28 -8.25
CA PHE A 207 4.06 3.32 -7.15
C PHE A 207 5.28 2.38 -7.09
N ALA A 208 6.10 2.33 -8.15
CA ALA A 208 7.21 1.37 -8.32
C ALA A 208 8.54 1.95 -7.88
#